data_AF-A0A2V8GPT4-F1
#
_entry.id   AF-A0A2V8GPT4-F1
#
_cell.length_a   1.000
_cell.length_b   1.000
_cell.length_c   1.000
_cell.angle_alpha   90.00
_cell.angle_beta   90.00
_cell.angle_gamma   90.00
#
_symmetry.space_group_name_H-M   'P 1'
#
loop_
_entity.id
_entity.type
_entity.pdbx_description
1 polymer ?
#
loop_
_entity_poly.entity_id
_entity_poly.type
_entity_poly.pdbx_seq_one_letter_code
_entity_poly.pdbx_strand_id
1 'polypeptide(L)'
;MMTGIWIARIGHRLLHRETFTMMLSPAIADLQFETATRGTTRPGDYCGVLRALGGALWFDVSGDLLALKSDVEMIALLTLLQTIYYTFMLVLLSGFGAARLSAIDLDAAVVTRALSYVGGVGIACLVTSFACFWPPRRTYEAPIED
;
A
#
# COMPACT_ATOMS: atom_id res chain seq x y z
N MET A 1 23.84 -11.58 2.46
CA MET A 1 22.52 -11.25 3.05
C MET A 1 21.83 -10.28 2.08
N MET A 2 20.74 -10.68 1.43
CA MET A 2 20.10 -9.92 0.34
C MET A 2 19.14 -8.83 0.89
N THR A 3 19.69 -7.80 1.53
CA THR A 3 18.89 -6.71 2.11
C THR A 3 18.36 -5.76 1.03
N GLY A 4 17.06 -5.46 1.11
CA GLY A 4 16.40 -4.49 0.22
C GLY A 4 15.97 -4.98 -1.17
N ILE A 5 16.34 -6.19 -1.62
CA ILE A 5 16.02 -6.69 -2.98
C ILE A 5 14.52 -6.86 -3.23
N TRP A 6 13.78 -7.31 -2.21
CA TRP A 6 12.33 -7.43 -2.30
C TRP A 6 11.66 -6.06 -2.42
N ILE A 7 12.17 -5.05 -1.71
CA ILE A 7 11.73 -3.65 -1.81
C ILE A 7 12.02 -3.09 -3.21
N ALA A 8 13.20 -3.38 -3.77
CA ALA A 8 13.52 -2.99 -5.14
C ALA A 8 12.56 -3.63 -6.16
N ARG A 9 12.21 -4.91 -6.00
CA ARG A 9 11.22 -5.59 -6.86
C ARG A 9 9.83 -4.98 -6.74
N ILE A 10 9.41 -4.63 -5.52
CA ILE A 10 8.13 -3.95 -5.28
C ILE A 10 8.17 -2.57 -5.93
N GLY A 11 9.23 -1.80 -5.71
CA GLY A 11 9.44 -0.47 -6.30
C GLY A 11 9.39 -0.47 -7.82
N HIS A 12 10.09 -1.39 -8.48
CA HIS A 12 10.06 -1.51 -9.94
C HIS A 12 8.67 -1.87 -10.49
N ARG A 13 7.84 -2.57 -9.72
CA ARG A 13 6.47 -2.90 -10.10
C ARG A 13 5.47 -1.81 -9.75
N LEU A 14 5.77 -0.98 -8.75
CA LEU A 14 4.84 0.00 -8.18
C LEU A 14 5.12 1.45 -8.54
N LEU A 15 6.34 1.81 -8.94
CA LEU A 15 6.72 3.19 -9.26
C LEU A 15 7.04 3.38 -10.75
N HIS A 16 6.91 4.62 -11.22
CA HIS A 16 7.53 5.03 -12.48
C HIS A 16 9.04 4.89 -12.39
N ARG A 17 9.69 4.65 -13.54
CA ARG A 17 11.14 4.41 -13.59
C ARG A 17 11.91 5.59 -13.00
N GLU A 18 11.52 6.82 -13.34
CA GLU A 18 12.15 8.04 -12.84
C GLU A 18 12.01 8.17 -11.33
N THR A 19 10.79 8.03 -10.81
CA THR A 19 10.49 8.09 -9.37
C THR A 19 11.23 7.01 -8.59
N PHE A 20 11.30 5.78 -9.13
CA PHE A 20 12.13 4.72 -8.57
C PHE A 20 13.60 5.13 -8.50
N THR A 21 14.17 5.62 -9.60
CA THR A 21 15.59 5.98 -9.66
C THR A 21 15.96 7.18 -8.80
N MET A 22 15.06 8.17 -8.66
CA MET A 22 15.34 9.40 -7.93
C MET A 22 15.05 9.30 -6.43
N MET A 23 14.03 8.53 -6.02
CA MET A 23 13.60 8.48 -4.62
C MET A 23 13.94 7.16 -3.93
N LEU A 24 13.61 6.03 -4.55
CA LEU A 24 13.69 4.72 -3.88
C LEU A 24 15.07 4.07 -4.03
N SER A 25 15.70 4.17 -5.20
CA SER A 25 17.01 3.58 -5.48
C SER A 25 18.11 4.12 -4.55
N PRO A 26 18.22 5.44 -4.28
CA PRO A 26 19.21 5.95 -3.34
C PRO A 26 18.96 5.47 -1.90
N ALA A 27 17.70 5.41 -1.46
CA ALA A 27 17.34 4.92 -0.13
C ALA A 27 17.68 3.43 0.07
N ILE A 28 17.48 2.61 -0.97
CA ILE A 28 17.88 1.20 -0.94
C ILE A 28 19.41 1.07 -0.91
N ALA A 29 20.12 1.88 -1.70
CA ALA A 29 21.57 1.89 -1.70
C ALA A 29 22.12 2.26 -0.32
N ASP A 30 21.56 3.30 0.32
CA ASP A 30 21.94 3.73 1.67
C ASP A 30 21.76 2.61 2.70
N LEU A 31 20.61 1.93 2.69
CA LEU A 31 20.37 0.75 3.54
C LEU A 31 21.42 -0.35 3.32
N GLN A 32 21.81 -0.61 2.07
CA GLN A 32 22.82 -1.60 1.74
C GLN A 32 24.21 -1.20 2.24
N PHE A 33 24.58 0.07 2.11
CA PHE A 33 25.84 0.62 2.64
C PHE A 33 25.90 0.56 4.16
N GLU A 34 24.83 0.97 4.85
CA GLU A 34 24.76 0.90 6.31
C GLU A 34 24.84 -0.54 6.82
N THR A 35 24.14 -1.47 6.14
CA THR A 35 24.17 -2.90 6.47
C THR A 35 25.57 -3.48 6.27
N ALA A 36 26.24 -3.15 5.17
CA ALA A 36 27.58 -3.64 4.87
C ALA A 36 28.61 -3.14 5.90
N THR A 37 28.42 -1.93 6.41
CA THR A 37 29.33 -1.31 7.38
C THR A 37 29.13 -1.86 8.81
N ARG A 38 27.87 -2.12 9.21
CA ARG A 38 27.54 -2.60 10.57
C ARG A 38 27.43 -4.12 10.70
N GLY A 39 27.32 -4.86 9.59
CA GLY A 39 27.16 -6.32 9.57
C GLY A 39 25.78 -6.83 9.98
N THR A 40 24.89 -5.98 10.50
CA THR A 40 23.52 -6.32 10.92
C THR A 40 22.54 -5.23 10.51
N THR A 41 21.33 -5.59 10.08
CA THR A 41 20.23 -4.64 9.86
C THR A 41 19.42 -4.40 11.11
N ARG A 42 19.16 -3.13 11.47
CA ARG A 42 18.16 -2.81 12.48
C ARG A 42 16.79 -2.60 11.83
N PRO A 43 15.69 -2.94 12.53
CA PRO A 43 14.34 -2.65 12.04
C PRO A 43 14.10 -1.15 11.79
N GLY A 44 14.82 -0.27 12.48
CA GLY A 44 14.78 1.18 12.25
C GLY A 44 15.29 1.61 10.87
N ASP A 45 16.27 0.90 10.31
CA ASP A 45 16.88 1.26 9.02
C ASP A 45 15.88 0.98 7.86
N TYR A 46 15.03 -0.04 8.02
CA TYR A 46 13.92 -0.30 7.09
C TYR A 46 12.86 0.80 7.11
N CYS A 47 12.71 1.54 8.21
CA CYS A 47 11.72 2.61 8.31
C CYS A 47 12.04 3.74 7.31
N GLY A 48 13.31 4.08 7.13
CA GLY A 48 13.75 5.08 6.15
C GLY A 48 13.38 4.68 4.72
N VAL A 49 13.68 3.44 4.35
CA VAL A 49 13.36 2.91 3.01
C VAL A 49 11.87 2.77 2.77
N LEU A 50 11.10 2.33 3.77
CA LEU A 50 9.64 2.25 3.67
C LEU A 50 9.00 3.64 3.58
N ARG A 51 9.56 4.64 4.27
CA ARG A 51 9.12 6.03 4.16
C ARG A 51 9.43 6.60 2.79
N ALA A 52 10.60 6.30 2.22
CA ALA A 52 10.96 6.68 0.85
C ALA A 52 10.03 6.01 -0.18
N LEU A 53 9.75 4.72 -0.02
CA LEU A 53 8.79 3.99 -0.87
C LEU A 53 7.39 4.61 -0.79
N GLY A 54 6.91 4.92 0.42
CA GLY A 54 5.61 5.57 0.63
C GLY A 54 5.54 6.97 0.03
N GLY A 55 6.60 7.76 0.18
CA GLY A 55 6.71 9.10 -0.43
C GLY A 55 6.74 9.04 -1.96
N ALA A 56 7.50 8.10 -2.53
CA ALA A 56 7.56 7.86 -3.97
C ALA A 56 6.20 7.42 -4.53
N LEU A 57 5.52 6.51 -3.83
CA LEU A 57 4.16 6.10 -4.17
C LEU A 57 3.21 7.29 -4.14
N TRP A 58 3.23 8.08 -3.06
CA TRP A 58 2.38 9.26 -2.94
C TRP A 58 2.62 10.29 -4.05
N PHE A 59 3.88 10.51 -4.42
CA PHE A 59 4.26 11.43 -5.50
C PHE A 59 3.72 10.95 -6.85
N ASP A 60 3.93 9.68 -7.20
CA ASP A 60 3.42 9.07 -8.44
C ASP A 60 1.89 9.08 -8.47
N VAL A 61 1.24 8.62 -7.39
CA VAL A 61 -0.22 8.62 -7.25
C VAL A 61 -0.77 10.03 -7.44
N SER A 62 -0.20 11.04 -6.75
CA SER A 62 -0.71 12.41 -6.83
C SER A 62 -0.55 13.00 -8.23
N GLY A 63 0.58 12.72 -8.89
CA GLY A 63 0.81 13.12 -10.27
C GLY A 63 -0.17 12.46 -11.25
N ASP A 64 -0.41 11.15 -11.11
CA ASP A 64 -1.34 10.40 -11.96
C ASP A 64 -2.80 10.83 -11.73
N LEU A 65 -3.20 11.04 -10.47
CA LEU A 65 -4.54 11.55 -10.13
C LEU A 65 -4.77 12.97 -10.65
N LEU A 66 -3.76 13.84 -10.60
CA LEU A 66 -3.83 15.18 -11.21
C LEU A 66 -3.99 15.13 -12.73
N ALA A 67 -3.42 14.11 -13.38
CA ALA A 67 -3.55 13.88 -14.81
C ALA A 67 -4.91 13.28 -15.20
N LEU A 68 -5.50 12.41 -14.36
CA LEU A 68 -6.84 11.85 -14.54
C LEU A 68 -7.92 12.82 -14.04
N LYS A 69 -8.21 13.89 -14.77
CA LYS A 69 -9.28 14.84 -14.35
C LYS A 69 -10.70 14.28 -14.37
N SER A 70 -11.00 13.18 -15.09
CA SER A 70 -12.37 12.64 -15.22
C SER A 70 -12.66 11.36 -14.44
N ASP A 71 -11.66 10.51 -14.20
CA ASP A 71 -11.91 9.12 -13.78
C ASP A 71 -11.56 8.83 -12.32
N VAL A 72 -11.01 9.81 -11.60
CA VAL A 72 -10.57 9.66 -10.21
C VAL A 72 -11.74 9.39 -9.27
N GLU A 73 -12.85 10.10 -9.44
CA GLU A 73 -14.05 9.88 -8.63
C GLU A 73 -14.59 8.46 -8.84
N MET A 74 -14.58 7.98 -10.09
CA MET A 74 -15.03 6.62 -10.42
C MET A 74 -14.11 5.56 -9.82
N ILE A 75 -12.78 5.72 -9.95
CA ILE A 75 -11.80 4.79 -9.36
C ILE A 75 -11.90 4.78 -7.83
N ALA A 76 -12.02 5.95 -7.21
CA ALA A 76 -12.19 6.07 -5.77
C ALA A 76 -13.48 5.38 -5.29
N LEU A 77 -14.59 5.59 -6.01
CA LEU A 77 -15.89 5.00 -5.70
C LEU A 77 -15.87 3.48 -5.87
N LEU A 78 -15.30 2.95 -6.97
CA LEU A 78 -15.20 1.52 -7.21
C LEU A 78 -14.29 0.83 -6.17
N THR A 79 -13.16 1.46 -5.83
CA THR A 79 -12.25 0.97 -4.80
C THR A 79 -12.94 0.94 -3.44
N LEU A 80 -13.65 2.00 -3.08
CA LEU A 80 -14.38 2.10 -1.82
C LEU A 80 -15.50 1.05 -1.75
N LEU A 81 -16.30 0.91 -2.81
CA LEU A 81 -17.41 -0.05 -2.87
C LEU A 81 -16.90 -1.48 -2.69
N GLN A 82 -15.84 -1.85 -3.41
CA GLN A 82 -15.22 -3.17 -3.33
C GLN A 82 -14.61 -3.42 -1.96
N THR A 83 -13.94 -2.42 -1.37
CA THR A 83 -13.35 -2.50 -0.03
C THR A 83 -14.42 -2.74 1.02
N ILE A 84 -15.51 -1.96 0.98
CA ILE A 84 -16.63 -2.10 1.91
C ILE A 84 -17.23 -3.50 1.78
N TYR A 85 -17.53 -3.94 0.56
CA TYR A 85 -18.12 -5.25 0.30
C TYR A 85 -17.28 -6.39 0.89
N TYR A 86 -15.99 -6.45 0.58
CA TYR A 86 -15.12 -7.52 1.10
C TYR A 86 -14.87 -7.42 2.59
N THR A 87 -14.77 -6.21 3.14
CA THR A 87 -14.62 -6.03 4.59
C THR A 87 -15.85 -6.59 5.31
N PHE A 88 -17.06 -6.26 4.85
CA PHE A 88 -18.29 -6.82 5.41
C PHE A 88 -18.35 -8.35 5.26
N MET A 89 -18.04 -8.88 4.08
CA MET A 89 -18.06 -10.33 3.86
C MET A 89 -17.07 -11.08 4.74
N LEU A 90 -15.84 -10.58 4.90
CA LEU A 90 -14.82 -11.20 5.74
C LEU A 90 -15.17 -11.08 7.23
N VAL A 91 -15.70 -9.94 7.67
CA VAL A 91 -16.18 -9.76 9.05
C VAL A 91 -17.34 -10.73 9.35
N LEU A 92 -18.30 -10.86 8.43
CA LEU A 92 -19.41 -11.83 8.57
C LEU A 92 -18.90 -13.28 8.59
N LEU A 93 -18.02 -13.64 7.66
CA LEU A 93 -17.44 -14.99 7.55
C LEU A 93 -16.60 -15.37 8.79
N SER A 94 -15.95 -14.39 9.42
CA SER A 94 -15.16 -14.60 10.64
C SER A 94 -16.00 -14.94 11.89
N GLY A 95 -17.34 -15.00 11.76
CA GLY A 95 -18.23 -15.32 12.89
C GLY A 95 -18.38 -14.18 13.89
N PHE A 96 -17.88 -12.99 13.57
CA PHE A 96 -18.07 -11.76 14.34
C PHE A 96 -19.48 -11.15 14.10
N GLY A 97 -20.26 -11.72 13.17
CA GLY A 97 -21.63 -11.30 12.88
C GLY A 97 -22.59 -11.46 14.06
N ALA A 98 -23.64 -10.62 14.05
CA ALA A 98 -24.82 -10.46 14.93
C ALA A 98 -24.87 -11.20 16.29
N ALA A 99 -24.62 -12.51 16.34
CA ALA A 99 -24.66 -13.35 17.53
C ALA A 99 -23.58 -13.05 18.58
N ARG A 100 -22.40 -12.52 18.19
CA ARG A 100 -21.37 -12.08 19.15
C ARG A 100 -21.60 -10.65 19.62
N LEU A 101 -22.06 -9.74 18.74
CA LEU A 101 -22.35 -8.34 19.07
C LEU A 101 -23.47 -8.18 20.10
N SER A 102 -24.49 -9.04 20.08
CA SER A 102 -25.57 -9.02 21.08
C SER A 102 -25.18 -9.60 22.44
N ALA A 103 -24.04 -10.30 22.52
CA ALA A 103 -23.53 -10.97 23.73
C ALA A 103 -22.28 -10.28 24.32
N ILE A 104 -21.80 -9.22 23.68
CA ILE A 104 -20.68 -8.42 24.17
C ILE A 104 -21.24 -7.41 25.17
N ASP A 105 -20.94 -7.62 26.46
CA ASP A 105 -20.92 -6.50 27.41
C ASP A 105 -19.98 -5.44 26.83
N LEU A 106 -20.42 -4.18 26.81
CA LEU A 106 -19.67 -3.03 26.26
C LEU A 106 -18.44 -2.69 27.12
N ASP A 107 -17.57 -3.66 27.35
CA ASP A 107 -16.24 -3.43 27.89
C ASP A 107 -15.38 -2.76 26.81
N ALA A 108 -14.74 -1.64 27.18
CA ALA A 108 -13.92 -0.85 26.28
C ALA A 108 -12.81 -1.68 25.62
N ALA A 109 -12.29 -2.69 26.31
CA ALA A 109 -11.26 -3.59 25.79
C ALA A 109 -11.77 -4.44 24.61
N VAL A 110 -13.02 -4.90 24.65
CA VAL A 110 -13.62 -5.72 23.59
C VAL A 110 -13.95 -4.85 22.37
N VAL A 111 -14.49 -3.66 22.59
CA VAL A 111 -14.76 -2.68 21.53
C VAL A 111 -13.47 -2.31 20.78
N THR A 112 -12.38 -2.07 21.50
CA THR A 112 -11.09 -1.70 20.89
C THR A 112 -10.51 -2.85 20.05
N ARG A 113 -10.65 -4.10 20.50
CA ARG A 113 -10.22 -5.29 19.74
C ARG A 113 -11.06 -5.51 18.48
N ALA A 114 -12.38 -5.31 18.57
CA ALA A 114 -13.26 -5.41 17.42
C ALA A 114 -12.94 -4.33 16.37
N LEU A 115 -12.77 -3.08 16.79
CA LEU A 115 -12.43 -1.97 15.89
C LEU A 115 -11.06 -2.15 15.24
N SER A 116 -10.05 -2.59 15.98
CA SER A 116 -8.72 -2.87 15.41
C SER A 116 -8.74 -4.03 14.42
N TYR A 117 -9.52 -5.08 14.68
CA TYR A 117 -9.72 -6.18 13.74
C TYR A 117 -10.42 -5.72 12.44
N VAL A 118 -11.56 -5.03 12.56
CA VAL A 118 -12.31 -4.50 11.41
C VAL A 118 -11.45 -3.50 10.62
N GLY A 119 -10.73 -2.63 11.31
CA GLY A 119 -9.80 -1.69 10.69
C GLY A 119 -8.68 -2.40 9.94
N GLY A 120 -8.06 -3.43 10.53
CA GLY A 120 -7.02 -4.23 9.89
C GLY A 120 -7.49 -4.94 8.63
N VAL A 121 -8.67 -5.60 8.69
CA VAL A 121 -9.30 -6.23 7.53
C VAL A 121 -9.65 -5.19 6.47
N GLY A 122 -10.19 -4.05 6.87
CA GLY A 122 -10.52 -2.94 5.97
C GLY A 122 -9.30 -2.41 5.21
N ILE A 123 -8.16 -2.22 5.90
CA ILE A 123 -6.91 -1.80 5.27
C ILE A 123 -6.41 -2.85 4.27
N ALA A 124 -6.45 -4.13 4.63
CA ALA A 124 -6.04 -5.20 3.71
C ALA A 124 -6.90 -5.22 2.44
N CYS A 125 -8.23 -5.13 2.59
CA CYS A 125 -9.18 -5.04 1.49
C CYS A 125 -8.98 -3.79 0.63
N LEU A 126 -8.63 -2.66 1.25
CA LEU A 126 -8.37 -1.40 0.57
C LEU A 126 -7.12 -1.51 -0.29
N VAL A 127 -6.03 -2.07 0.26
CA VAL A 127 -4.78 -2.29 -0.48
C VAL A 127 -5.00 -3.20 -1.68
N THR A 128 -5.74 -4.30 -1.51
CA THR A 128 -6.02 -5.22 -2.63
C THR A 128 -6.95 -4.61 -3.67
N SER A 129 -8.00 -3.89 -3.25
CA SER A 129 -8.95 -3.26 -4.16
C SER A 129 -8.26 -2.15 -4.97
N PHE A 130 -7.41 -1.37 -4.31
CA PHE A 130 -6.61 -0.35 -4.95
C PHE A 130 -5.66 -0.93 -6.00
N ALA A 131 -5.07 -2.10 -5.73
CA ALA A 131 -4.24 -2.79 -6.72
C ALA A 131 -5.05 -3.27 -7.95
N CYS A 132 -6.32 -3.64 -7.78
CA CYS A 132 -7.19 -4.06 -8.89
C CYS A 132 -7.64 -2.91 -9.78
N PHE A 133 -7.93 -1.75 -9.20
CA PHE A 133 -8.38 -0.56 -9.93
C PHE A 133 -7.25 0.44 -10.21
N TRP A 134 -6.00 0.03 -9.93
CA TRP A 134 -4.83 0.85 -10.23
C TRP A 134 -4.79 1.12 -11.74
N PRO A 135 -4.74 2.39 -12.18
CA PRO A 135 -4.74 2.71 -13.59
C PRO A 135 -3.56 2.04 -14.30
N PRO A 136 -3.76 1.51 -15.52
CA PRO A 136 -2.67 0.91 -16.28
C PRO A 136 -1.56 1.95 -16.45
N ARG A 137 -0.36 1.58 -16.00
CA ARG A 137 0.83 2.43 -16.09
C ARG A 137 1.04 2.82 -17.54
N ARG A 138 1.40 4.07 -17.80
CA ARG A 138 1.90 4.48 -19.12
C ARG A 138 3.10 3.60 -19.48
N THR A 139 2.87 2.57 -20.29
CA THR A 139 3.94 2.01 -21.11
C THR A 139 4.40 3.14 -22.01
N TYR A 140 5.68 3.47 -21.94
CA TYR A 140 6.32 4.44 -22.82
C TYR A 140 5.86 4.21 -24.26
N GLU A 141 5.06 5.12 -24.81
CA GLU A 141 4.96 5.27 -26.26
C GLU A 141 6.32 5.84 -26.67
N ALA A 142 7.13 5.00 -27.31
CA ALA A 142 8.32 5.52 -27.97
C ALA A 142 7.89 6.66 -28.89
N PRO A 143 8.62 7.79 -28.92
CA PRO A 143 8.35 8.80 -29.93
C PRO A 143 8.41 8.09 -31.28
N ILE A 144 7.34 8.23 -32.06
CA ILE A 144 7.34 7.83 -33.46
C ILE A 144 8.40 8.74 -34.10
N GLU A 145 9.58 8.18 -34.35
CA GLU A 145 10.58 8.83 -35.20
C GLU A 145 10.00 8.83 -36.63
N ASP A 146 9.46 9.97 -37.04
CA ASP A 146 9.22 10.32 -38.44
C ASP A 146 10.51 10.85 -39.09
#